data_AF-A0A919KVA5-F1
#
_entry.id   AF-A0A919KVA5-F1
#
_cell.length_a   1.000
_cell.length_b   1.000
_cell.length_c   1.000
_cell.angle_alpha   90.00
_cell.angle_beta   90.00
_cell.angle_gamma   90.00
#
_symmetry.space_group_name_H-M   'P 1'
#
loop_
_entity.id
_entity.type
_entity.pdbx_description
1 polymer ?
#
loop_
_entity_poly.entity_id
_entity_poly.type
_entity_poly.pdbx_seq_one_letter_code
_entity_poly.pdbx_strand_id
1 'polypeptide(L)'
;MNQIWLGVAAALALPLGLLLIRERRADGRPAGPPPDRPERGPERRRTAGRPEVSDPAEVAYWNPLQLIGSPSREVGEGRWEDRSRLNVPGPFYGGATDSGGHGPACAPRHVLFGDRGTEFVYRQAAGPDELADLQEAFGEELFRGYAGDGDEHWTPDAVREWWAGRAGVRRWIEEDLAGRGGGDNERKSLLAFAAHLDDGLEDYLRGYLFWLAEGREPKAGEPLPSL
;
A
#
# COMPACT_ATOMS: atom_id res chain seq x y z
N MET A 1 25.15 -37.65 -15.44
CA MET A 1 25.32 -37.59 -16.92
C MET A 1 23.96 -37.33 -17.55
N ASN A 2 23.84 -36.13 -18.15
CA ASN A 2 22.92 -35.58 -19.17
C ASN A 2 21.40 -35.89 -19.10
N GLN A 3 20.49 -34.92 -18.87
CA GLN A 3 20.09 -33.75 -19.69
C GLN A 3 19.39 -34.12 -21.01
N ILE A 4 18.07 -33.89 -21.12
CA ILE A 4 17.40 -33.26 -22.28
C ILE A 4 16.17 -32.47 -21.78
N TRP A 5 16.26 -31.15 -21.91
CA TRP A 5 15.18 -30.16 -21.79
C TRP A 5 14.45 -30.00 -23.13
N LEU A 6 13.13 -29.83 -23.10
CA LEU A 6 12.31 -29.35 -24.23
C LEU A 6 11.91 -27.91 -23.93
N GLY A 7 12.55 -26.96 -24.63
CA GLY A 7 12.19 -25.55 -24.64
C GLY A 7 11.08 -25.28 -25.66
N VAL A 8 10.05 -24.55 -25.26
CA VAL A 8 9.08 -23.92 -26.16
C VAL A 8 9.34 -22.42 -26.12
N ALA A 9 9.88 -21.90 -27.22
CA ALA A 9 9.99 -20.47 -27.49
C ALA A 9 8.68 -20.00 -28.15
N ALA A 10 7.97 -19.07 -27.52
CA ALA A 10 6.85 -18.36 -28.12
C ALA A 10 7.30 -16.93 -28.47
N ALA A 11 7.22 -16.61 -29.76
CA ALA A 11 7.59 -15.33 -30.34
C ALA A 11 6.56 -14.22 -30.03
N LEU A 12 7.09 -13.06 -29.65
CA LEU A 12 6.39 -11.79 -29.51
C LEU A 12 6.11 -11.19 -30.89
N ALA A 13 4.87 -10.76 -31.13
CA ALA A 13 4.48 -9.91 -32.24
C ALA A 13 3.94 -8.59 -31.68
N LEU A 14 4.65 -7.49 -31.93
CA LEU A 14 4.21 -6.11 -31.68
C LEU A 14 3.51 -5.56 -32.94
N PRO A 15 2.39 -4.82 -32.82
CA PRO A 15 1.91 -3.98 -33.91
C PRO A 15 2.41 -2.54 -33.76
N LEU A 16 3.18 -2.10 -34.76
CA LEU A 16 3.47 -0.68 -35.06
C LEU A 16 2.18 0.01 -35.54
N GLY A 17 1.67 0.96 -34.76
CA GLY A 17 0.58 1.86 -35.15
C GLY A 17 1.11 3.21 -35.63
N LEU A 18 0.93 3.50 -36.91
CA LEU A 18 1.30 4.73 -37.61
C LEU A 18 0.57 5.97 -37.05
N LEU A 19 1.32 7.01 -36.68
CA LEU A 19 0.81 8.34 -36.33
C LEU A 19 0.70 9.19 -37.62
N LEU A 20 -0.52 9.43 -38.11
CA LEU A 20 -0.79 10.36 -39.20
C LEU A 20 -1.04 11.77 -38.65
N ILE A 21 -0.03 12.64 -38.76
CA ILE A 21 -0.14 14.08 -38.51
C ILE A 21 -0.83 14.72 -39.73
N ARG A 22 -2.02 15.30 -39.51
CA ARG A 22 -2.76 16.07 -40.51
C ARG A 22 -2.58 17.55 -40.24
N GLU A 23 -1.70 18.19 -41.00
CA GLU A 23 -1.57 19.65 -41.05
C GLU A 23 -2.85 20.27 -41.64
N ARG A 24 -3.50 21.18 -40.90
CA ARG A 24 -4.45 22.15 -41.48
C ARG A 24 -3.73 23.49 -41.61
N ARG A 25 -3.58 23.94 -42.86
CA ARG A 25 -3.34 25.35 -43.21
C ARG A 25 -4.55 26.16 -42.74
N ALA A 26 -4.28 27.22 -41.97
CA ALA A 26 -5.25 28.26 -41.67
C ALA A 26 -4.87 29.51 -42.46
N ASP A 27 -5.87 30.04 -43.18
CA ASP A 27 -5.79 31.21 -44.04
C ASP A 27 -5.41 32.48 -43.27
N GLY A 28 -4.47 33.23 -43.84
CA GLY A 28 -4.07 34.54 -43.37
C GLY A 28 -5.16 35.59 -43.58
N ARG A 29 -5.78 36.02 -42.49
CA ARG A 29 -6.35 37.37 -42.34
C ARG A 29 -5.86 37.97 -41.02
N PRO A 30 -5.32 39.19 -41.01
CA PRO A 30 -4.93 39.84 -39.76
C PRO A 30 -6.17 40.20 -38.94
N ALA A 31 -6.25 39.67 -37.73
CA ALA A 31 -7.25 40.06 -36.74
C ALA A 31 -6.91 41.47 -36.22
N GLY A 32 -7.88 42.39 -36.29
CA GLY A 32 -7.78 43.70 -35.64
C GLY A 32 -7.66 43.57 -34.11
N PRO A 33 -7.18 44.61 -33.42
CA PRO A 33 -6.97 44.55 -31.98
C PRO A 33 -8.29 44.28 -31.25
N PRO A 34 -8.31 43.37 -30.26
CA PRO A 34 -9.52 43.09 -29.50
C PRO A 34 -9.92 44.31 -28.65
N PRO A 35 -11.23 44.56 -28.45
CA PRO A 35 -11.69 45.63 -27.58
C PRO A 35 -11.31 45.34 -26.12
N ASP A 36 -10.99 46.42 -25.39
CA ASP A 36 -10.59 46.39 -23.99
C ASP A 36 -11.56 45.58 -23.14
N ARG A 37 -11.03 44.54 -22.49
CA ARG A 37 -11.77 43.79 -21.47
C ARG A 37 -11.87 44.65 -20.21
N PRO A 38 -13.05 44.75 -19.57
CA PRO A 38 -13.14 45.34 -18.24
C PRO A 38 -12.32 44.50 -17.25
N GLU A 39 -11.55 45.18 -16.41
CA GLU A 39 -10.72 44.58 -15.36
C GLU A 39 -11.55 43.64 -14.49
N ARG A 40 -11.18 42.36 -14.47
CA ARG A 40 -11.68 41.41 -13.48
C ARG A 40 -11.05 41.77 -12.14
N GLY A 41 -11.87 42.25 -11.21
CA GLY A 41 -11.49 42.36 -9.80
C GLY A 41 -11.00 41.01 -9.27
N PRO A 42 -10.22 40.99 -8.17
CA PRO A 42 -9.53 39.80 -7.71
C PRO A 42 -10.55 38.68 -7.40
N GLU A 43 -10.59 37.69 -8.28
CA GLU A 43 -11.21 36.40 -8.01
C GLU A 43 -10.53 35.85 -6.75
N ARG A 44 -11.26 35.87 -5.64
CA ARG A 44 -10.90 35.11 -4.44
C ARG A 44 -10.82 33.65 -4.88
N ARG A 45 -9.60 33.18 -5.17
CA ARG A 45 -9.30 31.76 -5.20
C ARG A 45 -9.83 31.20 -3.88
N ARG A 46 -10.94 30.46 -3.94
CA ARG A 46 -11.25 29.49 -2.91
C ARG A 46 -10.09 28.51 -2.96
N THR A 47 -9.14 28.65 -2.06
CA THR A 47 -8.24 27.56 -1.71
C THR A 47 -9.15 26.43 -1.29
N ALA A 48 -9.27 25.39 -2.11
CA ALA A 48 -9.73 24.10 -1.63
C ALA A 48 -8.85 23.79 -0.42
N GLY A 49 -9.45 23.78 0.77
CA GLY A 49 -8.71 23.50 1.99
C GLY A 49 -7.98 22.18 1.80
N ARG A 50 -6.69 22.16 2.13
CA ARG A 50 -5.95 20.90 2.28
C ARG A 50 -6.79 20.02 3.23
N PRO A 51 -7.00 18.72 2.93
CA PRO A 51 -7.73 17.85 3.84
C PRO A 51 -7.13 17.97 5.24
N GLU A 52 -7.99 18.15 6.23
CA GLU A 52 -7.59 18.18 7.64
C GLU A 52 -7.10 16.79 7.99
N VAL A 53 -5.80 16.69 8.32
CA VAL A 53 -5.15 15.43 8.68
C VAL A 53 -5.36 15.24 10.18
N SER A 54 -6.01 14.16 10.56
CA SER A 54 -6.26 13.83 11.97
C SER A 54 -4.94 13.62 12.73
N ASP A 55 -4.92 14.02 14.00
CA ASP A 55 -3.83 13.64 14.91
C ASP A 55 -3.93 12.13 15.18
N PRO A 56 -2.89 11.34 14.85
CA PRO A 56 -2.93 9.90 15.05
C PRO A 56 -3.11 9.49 16.52
N ALA A 57 -2.81 10.37 17.48
CA ALA A 57 -3.03 10.11 18.91
C ALA A 57 -4.51 10.17 19.33
N GLU A 58 -5.39 10.71 18.49
CA GLU A 58 -6.79 10.97 18.83
C GLU A 58 -7.79 10.01 18.15
N VAL A 59 -7.32 9.15 17.25
CA VAL A 59 -8.16 8.24 16.46
C VAL A 59 -7.77 6.78 16.71
N ALA A 60 -8.77 5.89 16.76
CA ALA A 60 -8.53 4.44 16.88
C ALA A 60 -8.04 3.81 15.57
N TYR A 61 -8.18 4.53 14.45
CA TYR A 61 -7.57 4.22 13.16
C TYR A 61 -7.22 5.53 12.48
N TRP A 62 -5.97 5.65 12.05
CA TRP A 62 -5.47 6.78 11.27
C TRP A 62 -5.32 6.33 9.82
N ASN A 63 -5.96 7.04 8.89
CA ASN A 63 -5.91 6.75 7.46
C ASN A 63 -4.59 7.28 6.86
N PRO A 64 -3.64 6.42 6.46
CA PRO A 64 -2.38 6.88 5.87
C PRO A 64 -2.54 7.41 4.44
N LEU A 65 -3.60 7.01 3.73
CA LEU A 65 -3.81 7.37 2.33
C LEU A 65 -4.13 8.86 2.16
N GLN A 66 -4.52 9.57 3.21
CA GLN A 66 -4.71 11.03 3.15
C GLN A 66 -3.41 11.81 2.91
N LEU A 67 -2.26 11.18 3.18
CA LEU A 67 -0.93 11.75 2.93
C LEU A 67 -0.25 11.21 1.67
N ILE A 68 -0.84 10.20 1.03
CA ILE A 68 -0.37 9.64 -0.22
C ILE A 68 -1.19 10.25 -1.36
N GLY A 69 -0.51 10.74 -2.39
CA GLY A 69 -1.20 11.28 -3.56
C GLY A 69 -1.85 10.17 -4.37
N SER A 70 -1.03 9.38 -5.07
CA SER A 70 -1.49 8.27 -5.91
C SER A 70 -0.89 6.96 -5.40
N PRO A 71 -1.68 6.04 -4.80
CA PRO A 71 -1.19 4.78 -4.26
C PRO A 71 -0.40 3.94 -5.28
N SER A 72 -0.88 3.84 -6.53
CA SER A 72 -0.18 3.10 -7.58
C SER A 72 1.15 3.73 -8.01
N ARG A 73 1.31 5.04 -7.82
CA ARG A 73 2.55 5.76 -8.13
C ARG A 73 3.53 5.73 -6.97
N GLU A 74 3.02 5.90 -5.75
CA GLU A 74 3.83 6.13 -4.54
C GLU A 74 4.14 4.85 -3.75
N VAL A 75 3.34 3.80 -3.93
CA VAL A 75 3.54 2.51 -3.25
C VAL A 75 4.02 1.46 -4.24
N GLY A 76 3.28 1.20 -5.30
CA GLY A 76 3.65 0.19 -6.29
C GLY A 76 2.47 -0.39 -7.06
N GLU A 77 2.71 -1.50 -7.72
CA GLU A 77 1.80 -2.18 -8.64
C GLU A 77 1.55 -3.64 -8.20
N GLY A 78 1.76 -3.92 -6.91
CA GLY A 78 1.45 -5.20 -6.28
C GLY A 78 0.01 -5.64 -6.57
N ARG A 79 -0.17 -6.95 -6.74
CA ARG A 79 -1.47 -7.54 -7.04
C ARG A 79 -2.08 -8.18 -5.80
N TRP A 80 -3.37 -7.90 -5.57
CA TRP A 80 -4.10 -8.45 -4.45
C TRP A 80 -4.09 -9.98 -4.39
N GLU A 81 -4.17 -10.65 -5.54
CA GLU A 81 -4.16 -12.11 -5.63
C GLU A 81 -2.85 -12.74 -5.17
N ASP A 82 -1.75 -11.98 -5.27
CA ASP A 82 -0.39 -12.43 -4.95
C ASP A 82 -0.01 -12.10 -3.50
N ARG A 83 -0.89 -11.45 -2.72
CA ARG A 83 -0.58 -11.03 -1.36
C ARG A 83 -0.22 -12.20 -0.46
N SER A 84 0.79 -12.00 0.38
CA SER A 84 1.06 -12.92 1.47
C SER A 84 -0.13 -13.00 2.43
N ARG A 85 -0.49 -14.22 2.85
CA ARG A 85 -1.47 -14.47 3.93
C ARG A 85 -1.07 -13.84 5.27
N LEU A 86 0.20 -13.46 5.42
CA LEU A 86 0.76 -12.86 6.63
C LEU A 86 0.60 -11.34 6.66
N ASN A 87 0.21 -10.70 5.55
CA ASN A 87 -0.10 -9.27 5.55
C ASN A 87 -1.20 -9.01 6.57
N VAL A 88 -0.92 -8.08 7.50
CA VAL A 88 -1.93 -7.57 8.42
C VAL A 88 -2.92 -6.72 7.62
N PRO A 89 -4.24 -6.93 7.78
CA PRO A 89 -5.23 -6.15 7.06
C PRO A 89 -5.02 -4.64 7.18
N GLY A 90 -5.22 -3.92 6.09
CA GLY A 90 -4.90 -2.50 6.01
C GLY A 90 -4.67 -2.06 4.55
N PRO A 91 -4.42 -0.77 4.33
CA PRO A 91 -4.27 -0.21 2.99
C PRO A 91 -3.02 -0.71 2.27
N PHE A 92 -1.93 -0.99 3.00
CA PHE A 92 -0.68 -1.44 2.39
C PHE A 92 -0.49 -2.95 2.51
N TYR A 93 0.04 -3.57 1.45
CA TYR A 93 0.43 -4.98 1.48
C TYR A 93 1.59 -5.26 0.54
N GLY A 94 2.34 -6.31 0.84
CA GLY A 94 3.27 -6.94 -0.09
C GLY A 94 2.54 -7.98 -0.94
N GLY A 95 2.61 -7.84 -2.26
CA GLY A 95 2.20 -8.81 -3.26
C GLY A 95 3.36 -9.72 -3.66
N ALA A 96 3.63 -9.82 -4.95
CA ALA A 96 4.80 -10.49 -5.50
C ALA A 96 6.04 -9.56 -5.45
N THR A 97 6.54 -9.26 -4.25
CA THR A 97 7.82 -8.55 -4.09
C THR A 97 8.98 -9.49 -4.37
N ASP A 98 10.18 -8.93 -4.58
CA ASP A 98 11.42 -9.68 -4.55
C ASP A 98 11.87 -10.03 -3.13
N SER A 99 12.96 -10.80 -3.06
CA SER A 99 13.66 -11.18 -1.84
C SER A 99 14.97 -10.39 -1.69
N GLY A 100 15.04 -9.18 -2.25
CA GLY A 100 16.25 -8.39 -2.42
C GLY A 100 16.83 -7.86 -1.11
N GLY A 101 16.08 -7.92 -0.01
CA GLY A 101 16.59 -7.59 1.32
C GLY A 101 16.14 -6.23 1.88
N HIS A 102 15.56 -5.36 1.04
CA HIS A 102 15.51 -3.93 1.33
C HIS A 102 14.32 -3.53 2.19
N GLY A 103 13.14 -4.13 2.03
CA GLY A 103 11.95 -3.75 2.79
C GLY A 103 12.15 -3.86 4.30
N PRO A 104 12.52 -5.04 4.85
CA PRO A 104 12.83 -5.20 6.27
C PRO A 104 14.01 -4.36 6.76
N ALA A 105 14.94 -3.97 5.89
CA ALA A 105 16.06 -3.10 6.26
C ALA A 105 15.64 -1.64 6.42
N CYS A 106 14.76 -1.14 5.53
CA CYS A 106 14.21 0.22 5.56
C CYS A 106 13.11 0.37 6.61
N ALA A 107 12.21 -0.60 6.71
CA ALA A 107 11.03 -0.56 7.58
C ALA A 107 10.94 -1.78 8.51
N PRO A 108 11.93 -2.04 9.39
CA PRO A 108 11.98 -3.24 10.24
C PRO A 108 10.85 -3.33 11.27
N ARG A 109 10.10 -2.24 11.49
CA ARG A 109 8.92 -2.15 12.34
C ARG A 109 7.61 -2.53 11.63
N HIS A 110 7.66 -2.67 10.31
CA HIS A 110 6.49 -2.80 9.45
C HIS A 110 6.58 -3.98 8.49
N VAL A 111 7.78 -4.36 8.05
CA VAL A 111 8.00 -5.34 6.99
C VAL A 111 8.83 -6.53 7.49
N LEU A 112 8.42 -7.72 7.06
CA LEU A 112 9.15 -8.98 7.25
C LEU A 112 9.17 -9.77 5.93
N PHE A 113 10.11 -10.70 5.81
CA PHE A 113 10.06 -11.76 4.81
C PHE A 113 9.09 -12.85 5.23
N GLY A 114 8.21 -13.23 4.32
CA GLY A 114 7.25 -14.30 4.44
C GLY A 114 7.67 -15.54 3.67
N ASP A 115 6.67 -16.31 3.26
CA ASP A 115 6.84 -17.53 2.50
C ASP A 115 7.57 -17.23 1.17
N ARG A 116 8.58 -18.03 0.81
CA ARG A 116 9.39 -17.88 -0.43
C ARG A 116 10.21 -16.58 -0.53
N GLY A 117 10.43 -15.88 0.58
CA GLY A 117 11.25 -14.67 0.62
C GLY A 117 10.55 -13.42 0.10
N THR A 118 9.24 -13.46 -0.15
CA THR A 118 8.45 -12.25 -0.44
C THR A 118 8.25 -11.43 0.83
N GLU A 119 8.29 -10.12 0.71
CA GLU A 119 8.06 -9.16 1.78
C GLU A 119 6.55 -9.02 2.05
N PHE A 120 6.18 -8.75 3.30
CA PHE A 120 4.81 -8.46 3.69
C PHE A 120 4.75 -7.41 4.80
N VAL A 121 3.63 -6.68 4.86
CA VAL A 121 3.38 -5.66 5.88
C VAL A 121 2.74 -6.32 7.09
N TYR A 122 3.49 -6.45 8.18
CA TYR A 122 3.01 -7.04 9.43
C TYR A 122 2.46 -5.99 10.42
N ARG A 123 2.70 -4.70 10.15
CA ARG A 123 2.17 -3.59 10.93
C ARG A 123 1.95 -2.39 10.03
N GLN A 124 0.75 -1.86 10.05
CA GLN A 124 0.36 -0.68 9.27
C GLN A 124 0.87 0.59 9.95
N ALA A 125 1.08 1.66 9.20
CA ALA A 125 1.49 2.94 9.76
C ALA A 125 0.38 3.51 10.66
N ALA A 126 0.74 3.86 11.90
CA ALA A 126 -0.14 4.55 12.83
C ALA A 126 0.12 6.06 12.89
N GLY A 127 0.87 6.63 11.94
CA GLY A 127 1.14 8.06 11.85
C GLY A 127 2.16 8.41 10.77
N PRO A 128 2.48 9.71 10.59
CA PRO A 128 3.34 10.19 9.51
C PRO A 128 4.76 9.62 9.52
N ASP A 129 5.39 9.49 10.69
CA ASP A 129 6.75 8.96 10.80
C ASP A 129 6.80 7.49 10.40
N GLU A 130 5.84 6.69 10.88
CA GLU A 130 5.72 5.27 10.50
C GLU A 130 5.34 5.10 9.01
N LEU A 131 4.62 6.06 8.43
CA LEU A 131 4.34 6.08 6.99
C LEU A 131 5.60 6.36 6.17
N ALA A 132 6.48 7.25 6.65
CA ALA A 132 7.74 7.54 5.99
C ALA A 132 8.65 6.30 5.93
N ASP A 133 8.73 5.52 7.02
CA ASP A 133 9.45 4.24 7.04
C ASP A 133 8.94 3.29 5.94
N LEU A 134 7.62 3.14 5.83
CA LEU A 134 6.99 2.31 4.79
C LEU A 134 7.25 2.85 3.37
N GLN A 135 7.18 4.17 3.16
CA GLN A 135 7.49 4.77 1.86
C GLN A 135 8.93 4.55 1.42
N GLU A 136 9.88 4.52 2.37
CA GLU A 136 11.26 4.15 2.08
C GLU A 136 11.34 2.71 1.58
N ALA A 137 10.70 1.76 2.26
CA ALA A 137 10.64 0.36 1.82
C ALA A 137 10.00 0.21 0.42
N PHE A 138 8.93 0.96 0.13
CA PHE A 138 8.27 0.94 -1.18
C PHE A 138 9.18 1.47 -2.30
N GLY A 139 9.99 2.49 -2.00
CA GLY A 139 10.89 3.12 -2.97
C GLY A 139 12.10 2.26 -3.34
N GLU A 140 12.56 1.41 -2.43
CA GLU A 140 13.71 0.51 -2.65
C GLU A 140 13.33 -0.82 -3.33
N GLU A 141 12.04 -1.16 -3.40
CA GLU A 141 11.58 -2.42 -4.01
C GLU A 141 11.54 -2.30 -5.54
N LEU A 142 12.48 -2.98 -6.21
CA LEU A 142 12.73 -2.82 -7.66
C LEU A 142 11.60 -3.35 -8.55
N PHE A 143 10.81 -4.30 -8.06
CA PHE A 143 9.69 -4.91 -8.80
C PHE A 143 8.37 -4.19 -8.57
N ARG A 144 8.36 -3.18 -7.69
CA ARG A 144 7.20 -2.44 -7.23
C ARG A 144 6.09 -3.37 -6.75
N GLY A 145 6.45 -4.44 -6.04
CA GLY A 145 5.55 -5.50 -5.59
C GLY A 145 4.64 -5.14 -4.42
N TYR A 146 4.86 -3.98 -3.78
CA TYR A 146 3.93 -3.41 -2.81
C TYR A 146 2.72 -2.77 -3.49
N ALA A 147 1.62 -2.66 -2.76
CA ALA A 147 0.46 -1.91 -3.19
C ALA A 147 -0.25 -1.22 -2.01
N GLY A 148 -0.96 -0.14 -2.32
CA GLY A 148 -1.68 0.72 -1.38
C GLY A 148 -3.19 0.77 -1.59
N ASP A 149 -3.74 -0.20 -2.34
CA ASP A 149 -5.16 -0.32 -2.65
C ASP A 149 -5.89 -1.34 -1.74
N GLY A 150 -5.30 -1.73 -0.60
CA GLY A 150 -5.86 -2.76 0.28
C GLY A 150 -7.28 -2.45 0.78
N ASP A 151 -7.63 -1.17 0.94
CA ASP A 151 -8.97 -0.72 1.33
C ASP A 151 -10.05 -1.02 0.27
N GLU A 152 -9.66 -1.24 -1.00
CA GLU A 152 -10.57 -1.64 -2.06
C GLU A 152 -10.90 -3.14 -2.01
N HIS A 153 -10.08 -3.94 -1.32
CA HIS A 153 -10.15 -5.40 -1.34
C HIS A 153 -10.52 -6.02 0.01
N TRP A 154 -10.09 -5.44 1.13
CA TRP A 154 -10.45 -5.92 2.45
C TRP A 154 -11.94 -5.68 2.71
N THR A 155 -12.65 -6.74 3.07
CA THR A 155 -14.02 -6.65 3.59
C THR A 155 -14.01 -6.85 5.10
N PRO A 156 -15.00 -6.32 5.83
CA PRO A 156 -15.13 -6.57 7.26
C PRO A 156 -15.07 -8.06 7.63
N ASP A 157 -15.70 -8.93 6.82
CA ASP A 157 -15.69 -10.37 7.08
C ASP A 157 -14.32 -11.02 6.84
N ALA A 158 -13.59 -10.60 5.80
CA ALA A 158 -12.24 -11.08 5.54
C ALA A 158 -11.24 -10.65 6.63
N VAL A 159 -11.41 -9.45 7.21
CA VAL A 159 -10.62 -8.99 8.34
C VAL A 159 -10.88 -9.86 9.59
N ARG A 160 -12.14 -10.18 9.88
CA ARG A 160 -12.50 -11.07 11.00
C ARG A 160 -11.97 -12.48 10.79
N GLU A 161 -12.06 -13.00 9.57
CA GLU A 161 -11.50 -14.30 9.21
C GLU A 161 -9.98 -14.35 9.43
N TRP A 162 -9.26 -13.30 8.98
CA TRP A 162 -7.83 -13.19 9.22
C TRP A 162 -7.51 -13.17 10.73
N TRP A 163 -8.27 -12.39 11.51
CA TRP A 163 -8.10 -12.30 12.97
C TRP A 163 -8.36 -13.64 13.67
N ALA A 164 -9.40 -14.36 13.27
CA ALA A 164 -9.70 -15.70 13.77
C ALA A 164 -8.56 -16.69 13.42
N GLY A 165 -7.92 -16.51 12.26
CA GLY A 165 -6.78 -17.30 11.79
C GLY A 165 -5.42 -16.96 12.42
N ARG A 166 -5.31 -15.92 13.27
CA ARG A 166 -4.02 -15.39 13.77
C ARG A 166 -3.14 -16.40 14.51
N ALA A 167 -3.72 -17.48 15.06
CA ALA A 167 -2.94 -18.57 15.64
C ALA A 167 -1.99 -19.24 14.63
N GLY A 168 -2.36 -19.26 13.34
CA GLY A 168 -1.49 -19.70 12.25
C GLY A 168 -0.33 -18.74 11.98
N VAL A 169 -0.55 -17.43 12.15
CA VAL A 169 0.52 -16.41 12.08
C VAL A 169 1.49 -16.57 13.25
N ARG A 170 0.98 -16.75 14.47
CA ARG A 170 1.80 -17.04 15.65
C ARG A 170 2.71 -18.25 15.45
N ARG A 171 2.16 -19.35 14.94
CA ARG A 171 2.93 -20.56 14.66
C ARG A 171 4.03 -20.30 13.62
N TRP A 172 3.72 -19.54 12.57
CA TRP A 172 4.71 -19.14 11.57
C TRP A 172 5.87 -18.36 12.21
N ILE A 173 5.57 -17.39 13.08
CA ILE A 173 6.61 -16.64 13.82
C ILE A 173 7.47 -17.58 14.68
N GLU A 174 6.85 -18.51 15.39
CA GLU A 174 7.55 -19.49 16.24
C GLU A 174 8.46 -20.43 15.44
N GLU A 175 8.05 -20.83 14.24
CA GLU A 175 8.86 -21.64 13.32
C GLU A 175 10.06 -20.87 12.78
N ASP A 176 9.88 -19.61 12.39
CA ASP A 176 10.96 -18.72 11.92
C ASP A 176 11.97 -18.44 13.05
N LEU A 177 11.49 -18.12 14.26
CA LEU A 177 12.32 -17.94 15.46
C LEU A 177 13.14 -19.19 15.84
N ALA A 178 12.65 -20.37 15.46
CA ALA A 178 13.33 -21.64 15.70
C ALA A 178 14.30 -22.03 14.57
N GLY A 179 14.50 -21.16 13.56
CA GLY A 179 15.35 -21.42 12.39
C GLY A 179 14.77 -22.49 11.46
N ARG A 180 13.46 -22.77 11.57
CA ARG A 180 12.74 -23.67 10.66
C ARG A 180 11.95 -22.91 9.60
N GLY A 181 11.77 -21.61 9.78
CA GLY A 181 11.33 -20.72 8.73
C GLY A 181 12.43 -20.53 7.69
N GLY A 182 12.02 -20.25 6.47
CA GLY A 182 12.92 -20.04 5.33
C GLY A 182 13.31 -18.57 5.13
N GLY A 183 12.98 -17.68 6.07
CA GLY A 183 13.23 -16.24 5.98
C GLY A 183 14.48 -15.79 6.71
N ASP A 184 15.10 -14.71 6.23
CA ASP A 184 16.25 -14.04 6.87
C ASP A 184 15.79 -12.91 7.81
N ASN A 185 14.68 -13.13 8.53
CA ASN A 185 14.12 -12.11 9.41
C ASN A 185 14.98 -11.88 10.65
N GLU A 186 15.11 -10.62 11.05
CA GLU A 186 15.73 -10.31 12.35
C GLU A 186 14.85 -10.81 13.50
N ARG A 187 15.47 -11.52 14.45
CA ARG A 187 14.80 -12.01 15.68
C ARG A 187 14.00 -10.91 16.39
N LYS A 188 14.52 -9.68 16.45
CA LYS A 188 13.85 -8.55 17.12
C LYS A 188 12.52 -8.19 16.45
N SER A 189 12.46 -8.22 15.12
CA SER A 189 11.26 -7.87 14.35
C SER A 189 10.20 -8.97 14.43
N LEU A 190 10.62 -10.24 14.42
CA LEU A 190 9.71 -11.37 14.69
C LEU A 190 9.07 -11.27 16.09
N LEU A 191 9.87 -10.95 17.12
CA LEU A 191 9.36 -10.73 18.46
C LEU A 191 8.43 -9.51 18.54
N ALA A 192 8.71 -8.46 17.79
CA ALA A 192 7.82 -7.30 17.69
C ALA A 192 6.49 -7.66 17.03
N PHE A 193 6.49 -8.52 16.00
CA PHE A 193 5.24 -9.00 15.39
C PHE A 193 4.46 -9.88 16.37
N ALA A 194 5.12 -10.79 17.09
CA ALA A 194 4.46 -11.60 18.13
C ALA A 194 3.83 -10.72 19.22
N ALA A 195 4.55 -9.69 19.68
CA ALA A 195 4.02 -8.74 20.65
C ALA A 195 2.82 -7.96 20.09
N HIS A 196 2.88 -7.54 18.83
CA HIS A 196 1.77 -6.84 18.18
C HIS A 196 0.52 -7.72 18.02
N LEU A 197 0.69 -9.01 17.70
CA LEU A 197 -0.41 -9.97 17.66
C LEU A 197 -1.10 -10.13 19.02
N ASP A 198 -0.34 -10.05 20.11
CA ASP A 198 -0.85 -10.18 21.48
C ASP A 198 -1.45 -8.86 22.01
N ASP A 199 -0.95 -7.72 21.54
CA ASP A 199 -1.31 -6.40 22.04
C ASP A 199 -1.29 -5.32 20.94
N GLY A 200 -2.35 -4.50 20.92
CA GLY A 200 -2.53 -3.39 19.98
C GLY A 200 -3.06 -3.75 18.59
N LEU A 201 -2.84 -4.97 18.06
CA LEU A 201 -3.38 -5.32 16.73
C LEU A 201 -4.92 -5.42 16.74
N GLU A 202 -5.51 -5.91 17.83
CA GLU A 202 -6.96 -5.95 17.97
C GLU A 202 -7.58 -4.55 17.86
N ASP A 203 -7.05 -3.58 18.62
CA ASP A 203 -7.54 -2.21 18.61
C ASP A 203 -7.42 -1.57 17.23
N TYR A 204 -6.27 -1.76 16.57
CA TYR A 204 -6.06 -1.32 15.19
C TYR A 204 -7.12 -1.92 14.24
N LEU A 205 -7.31 -3.24 14.26
CA LEU A 205 -8.24 -3.91 13.34
C LEU A 205 -9.70 -3.51 13.61
N ARG A 206 -10.07 -3.24 14.86
CA ARG A 206 -11.41 -2.74 15.19
C ARG A 206 -11.63 -1.32 14.67
N GLY A 207 -10.61 -0.46 14.75
CA GLY A 207 -10.62 0.85 14.10
C GLY A 207 -10.70 0.72 12.56
N TYR A 208 -9.96 -0.22 11.98
CA TYR A 208 -9.98 -0.46 10.54
C TYR A 208 -11.32 -1.02 10.05
N LEU A 209 -11.96 -1.92 10.82
CA LEU A 209 -13.33 -2.39 10.54
C LEU A 209 -14.33 -1.24 10.51
N PHE A 210 -14.18 -0.27 11.42
CA PHE A 210 -15.01 0.93 11.41
C PHE A 210 -14.77 1.75 10.15
N TRP A 211 -13.51 1.97 9.77
CA TRP A 211 -13.15 2.67 8.53
C TRP A 211 -13.78 2.02 7.29
N LEU A 212 -13.65 0.70 7.14
CA LEU A 212 -14.23 -0.04 6.01
C LEU A 212 -15.76 0.05 5.96
N ALA A 213 -16.43 0.12 7.11
CA ALA A 213 -17.89 0.17 7.18
C ALA A 213 -18.45 1.59 6.96
N GLU A 214 -17.80 2.60 7.53
CA GLU A 214 -18.31 3.97 7.61
C GLU A 214 -17.66 4.94 6.61
N GLY A 215 -16.52 4.55 6.02
CA GLY A 215 -15.76 5.39 5.09
C GLY A 215 -15.15 6.64 5.73
N ARG A 216 -14.96 6.61 7.06
CA ARG A 216 -14.37 7.69 7.85
C ARG A 216 -13.65 7.13 9.09
N GLU A 217 -12.74 7.92 9.65
CA GLU A 217 -12.05 7.54 10.88
C GLU A 217 -13.01 7.54 12.09
N PRO A 218 -12.83 6.61 13.04
CA PRO A 218 -13.58 6.60 14.29
C PRO A 218 -13.13 7.76 15.19
N LYS A 219 -14.08 8.45 15.81
CA LYS A 219 -13.77 9.48 16.81
C LYS A 219 -13.42 8.84 18.15
N ALA A 220 -12.66 9.55 18.97
CA ALA A 220 -12.36 9.14 20.34
C ALA A 220 -13.64 8.75 21.11
N GLY A 221 -13.66 7.52 21.64
CA GLY A 221 -14.77 6.98 22.42
C GLY A 221 -15.97 6.48 21.61
N GLU A 222 -15.96 6.52 20.27
CA GLU A 222 -16.97 5.86 19.45
C GLU A 222 -16.90 4.33 19.62
N PRO A 223 -18.05 3.63 19.64
CA PRO A 223 -18.06 2.18 19.75
C PRO A 223 -17.49 1.56 18.48
N LEU A 224 -16.45 0.74 18.64
CA LEU A 224 -15.80 0.03 17.53
C LEU A 224 -16.43 -1.36 17.32
N PRO A 225 -16.58 -1.81 16.05
CA PRO A 225 -17.01 -3.16 15.73
C PRO A 225 -16.18 -4.23 16.45
N SER A 226 -16.78 -5.39 16.71
CA SER A 226 -16.05 -6.56 17.21
C SER A 226 -15.37 -7.33 16.07
N LEU A 227 -14.24 -7.95 16.41
CA LEU A 227 -13.56 -8.93 15.56
C LEU A 227 -14.19 -10.32 15.66
#